data_AF-A0A9N9TWP6-F1
#
_entry.id   AF-A0A9N9TWP6-F1
#
_cell.length_a   1.000
_cell.length_b   1.000
_cell.length_c   1.000
_cell.angle_alpha   90.00
_cell.angle_beta   90.00
_cell.angle_gamma   90.00
#
_symmetry.space_group_name_H-M   'P 1'
#
loop_
_entity.id
_entity.type
_entity.pdbx_description
1 polymer ?
#
loop_
_entity_poly.entity_id
_entity_poly.type
_entity_poly.pdbx_seq_one_letter_code
_entity_poly.pdbx_strand_id
1 'polypeptide(L)'
;MFRKHQKECETKLGEPKDMIQKMLKGEDLGDMEKAGKMALCVNMAIGHMNENGELIPDKFKEHVDNLMENMVENMRKRIRDECGKKHEFQVLKRSQIECEKLLVEPKNLLENLVGGKDLGDLEKAGKMALCINVRLGHMKEDGEIISDKYKVHVEKLTADENERKAILEQCGHKNGKNPAEAALNYGYCMKKNLPTLKPIHFQLDDTISLL
;
A
#
# COMPACT_ATOMS: atom_id res chain seq x y z
N MET A 1 18.54 -11.06 -10.32
CA MET A 1 19.54 -11.69 -11.21
C MET A 1 20.81 -10.85 -11.33
N PHE A 2 20.72 -9.57 -11.75
CA PHE A 2 21.88 -8.65 -11.91
C PHE A 2 22.89 -8.63 -10.74
N ARG A 3 22.43 -8.49 -9.48
CA ARG A 3 23.32 -8.49 -8.30
C ARG A 3 24.18 -9.75 -8.15
N LYS A 4 23.73 -10.89 -8.65
CA LYS A 4 24.51 -12.15 -8.61
C LYS A 4 25.71 -12.03 -9.54
N HIS A 5 25.46 -11.66 -10.80
CA HIS A 5 26.51 -11.48 -11.82
C HIS A 5 27.47 -10.35 -11.49
N GLN A 6 26.98 -9.26 -10.89
CA GLN A 6 27.83 -8.20 -10.34
C GLN A 6 28.86 -8.76 -9.34
N LYS A 7 28.41 -9.51 -8.32
CA LYS A 7 29.31 -10.11 -7.31
C LYS A 7 30.30 -11.10 -7.90
N GLU A 8 29.86 -11.88 -8.89
CA GLU A 8 30.72 -12.80 -9.62
C GLU A 8 31.84 -12.05 -10.36
N CYS A 9 31.50 -10.95 -11.05
CA CYS A 9 32.47 -10.11 -11.75
C CYS A 9 33.41 -9.35 -10.81
N GLU A 10 32.89 -8.79 -9.70
CA GLU A 10 33.71 -8.19 -8.63
C GLU A 10 34.76 -9.17 -8.12
N THR A 11 34.35 -10.42 -7.86
CA THR A 11 35.26 -11.47 -7.38
C THR A 11 36.28 -11.88 -8.44
N LYS A 12 35.85 -12.02 -9.70
CA LYS A 12 36.74 -12.43 -10.82
C LYS A 12 37.78 -11.37 -11.15
N LEU A 13 37.41 -10.09 -11.09
CA LEU A 13 38.27 -8.98 -11.50
C LEU A 13 39.06 -8.38 -10.32
N GLY A 14 38.69 -8.70 -9.07
CA GLY A 14 39.31 -8.10 -7.89
C GLY A 14 38.95 -6.63 -7.70
N GLU A 15 37.77 -6.22 -8.19
CA GLU A 15 37.38 -4.82 -8.31
C GLU A 15 36.54 -4.31 -7.12
N PRO A 16 36.52 -2.99 -6.86
CA PRO A 16 35.71 -2.39 -5.81
C PRO A 16 34.21 -2.69 -5.96
N LYS A 17 33.57 -3.08 -4.86
CA LYS A 17 32.14 -3.46 -4.79
C LYS A 17 31.17 -2.33 -5.12
N ASP A 18 31.65 -1.09 -5.14
CA ASP A 18 30.86 0.12 -5.41
C ASP A 18 30.96 0.60 -6.87
N MET A 19 31.84 0.03 -7.69
CA MET A 19 32.10 0.51 -9.06
C MET A 19 30.84 0.49 -9.93
N ILE A 20 30.05 -0.59 -9.89
CA ILE A 20 28.76 -0.65 -10.61
C ILE A 20 27.75 0.35 -10.06
N GLN A 21 27.71 0.60 -8.73
CA GLN A 21 26.81 1.61 -8.19
C GLN A 21 27.18 3.02 -8.64
N LYS A 22 28.49 3.32 -8.69
CA LYS A 22 28.99 4.60 -9.23
C LYS A 22 28.60 4.78 -10.68
N MET A 23 28.74 3.74 -11.52
CA MET A 23 28.28 3.77 -12.92
C MET A 23 26.79 4.07 -13.03
N LEU A 24 25.94 3.41 -12.23
CA LEU A 24 24.48 3.60 -12.26
C LEU A 24 24.06 5.01 -11.81
N LYS A 25 24.88 5.67 -10.98
CA LYS A 25 24.63 7.04 -10.50
C LYS A 25 25.32 8.13 -11.33
N GLY A 26 26.16 7.76 -12.30
CA GLY A 26 26.97 8.71 -13.06
C GLY A 26 28.06 9.40 -12.22
N GLU A 27 28.54 8.74 -11.16
CA GLU A 27 29.63 9.22 -10.32
C GLU A 27 30.99 8.97 -10.98
N ASP A 28 32.03 9.69 -10.54
CA ASP A 28 33.41 9.45 -11.01
C ASP A 28 33.86 8.02 -10.67
N LEU A 29 34.34 7.32 -11.70
CA LEU A 29 34.77 5.93 -11.63
C LEU A 29 36.25 5.80 -11.27
N GLY A 30 37.01 6.88 -11.37
CA GLY A 30 38.46 6.93 -11.17
C GLY A 30 39.23 6.21 -12.28
N ASP A 31 39.10 4.89 -12.33
CA ASP A 31 39.78 4.03 -13.30
C ASP A 31 38.82 3.53 -14.39
N MET A 32 38.86 4.20 -15.54
CA MET A 32 37.99 3.90 -16.68
C MET A 32 38.29 2.53 -17.33
N GLU A 33 39.52 2.03 -17.22
CA GLU A 33 39.88 0.72 -17.77
C GLU A 33 39.21 -0.39 -16.94
N LYS A 34 39.31 -0.29 -15.62
CA LYS A 34 38.64 -1.22 -14.69
C LYS A 34 37.13 -1.15 -14.81
N ALA A 35 36.60 0.07 -14.92
CA ALA A 35 35.19 0.30 -15.20
C ALA A 35 34.74 -0.41 -16.49
N GLY A 36 35.50 -0.29 -17.57
CA GLY A 36 35.22 -0.98 -18.84
C GLY A 36 35.20 -2.50 -18.69
N LYS A 37 36.21 -3.08 -18.02
CA LYS A 37 36.28 -4.53 -17.76
C LYS A 37 35.12 -5.04 -16.91
N MET A 38 34.76 -4.29 -15.87
CA MET A 38 33.62 -4.61 -15.02
C MET A 38 32.30 -4.58 -15.82
N ALA A 39 32.08 -3.52 -16.60
CA ALA A 39 30.88 -3.38 -17.43
C ALA A 39 30.78 -4.49 -18.47
N LEU A 40 31.87 -4.82 -19.15
CA LEU A 40 31.92 -5.93 -20.11
C LEU A 40 31.61 -7.26 -19.43
N CYS A 41 32.26 -7.58 -18.30
CA CYS A 41 32.01 -8.81 -17.56
C CYS A 41 30.54 -8.97 -17.17
N VAL A 42 29.93 -7.90 -16.64
CA VAL A 42 28.52 -7.94 -16.23
C VAL A 42 27.60 -8.11 -17.44
N ASN A 43 27.86 -7.39 -18.55
CA ASN A 43 27.06 -7.50 -19.78
C ASN A 43 27.18 -8.87 -20.44
N MET A 44 28.36 -9.49 -20.42
CA MET A 44 28.54 -10.87 -20.88
C MET A 44 27.79 -11.86 -19.97
N ALA A 45 27.89 -11.68 -18.65
CA ALA A 45 27.24 -12.58 -17.69
C ALA A 45 25.70 -12.55 -17.77
N ILE A 46 25.11 -11.41 -18.16
CA ILE A 46 23.67 -11.28 -18.41
C ILE A 46 23.28 -11.57 -19.88
N GLY A 47 24.25 -11.92 -20.73
CA GLY A 47 24.02 -12.28 -22.14
C GLY A 47 23.73 -11.10 -23.08
N HIS A 48 24.05 -9.87 -22.67
CA HIS A 48 23.91 -8.69 -23.53
C HIS A 48 25.07 -8.54 -24.51
N MET A 49 26.25 -9.07 -24.19
CA MET A 49 27.44 -8.98 -25.04
C MET A 49 28.08 -10.35 -25.23
N ASN A 50 28.72 -10.55 -26.38
CA ASN A 50 29.59 -11.71 -26.61
C ASN A 50 31.02 -11.46 -26.10
N GLU A 51 31.90 -12.44 -26.28
CA GLU A 51 33.31 -12.37 -25.84
C GLU A 51 34.13 -11.26 -26.53
N ASN A 52 33.68 -10.79 -27.70
CA ASN A 52 34.30 -9.69 -28.43
C ASN A 52 33.80 -8.30 -27.95
N GLY A 53 32.85 -8.26 -27.01
CA GLY A 53 32.20 -7.02 -26.58
C GLY A 53 31.13 -6.51 -27.54
N GLU A 54 30.69 -7.32 -28.50
CA GLU A 54 29.60 -6.95 -29.39
C GLU A 54 28.25 -7.18 -28.71
N LEU A 55 27.35 -6.21 -28.83
CA LEU A 55 26.00 -6.30 -28.28
C LEU A 55 25.19 -7.39 -29.01
N ILE A 56 24.45 -8.20 -28.26
CA ILE A 56 23.48 -9.17 -28.75
C ILE A 56 22.09 -8.50 -28.70
N PRO A 57 21.58 -7.93 -29.82
CA PRO A 57 20.45 -6.99 -29.78
C PRO A 57 19.16 -7.62 -29.24
N ASP A 58 18.88 -8.87 -29.61
CA ASP A 58 17.66 -9.57 -29.18
C ASP A 58 17.63 -9.80 -27.66
N LYS A 59 18.78 -10.15 -27.08
CA LYS A 59 18.91 -10.36 -25.63
C LYS A 59 18.84 -9.07 -24.85
N PHE A 60 19.46 -8.02 -25.37
CA PHE A 60 19.33 -6.69 -24.79
C PHE A 60 17.88 -6.20 -24.82
N LYS A 61 17.21 -6.35 -25.97
CA LYS A 61 15.79 -5.96 -26.11
C LYS A 61 14.89 -6.75 -25.17
N GLU A 62 15.02 -8.07 -25.13
CA GLU A 62 14.27 -8.95 -24.22
C GLU A 62 14.45 -8.52 -22.75
N HIS A 63 15.67 -8.16 -22.34
CA HIS A 63 15.92 -7.66 -20.99
C HIS A 63 15.22 -6.32 -20.73
N VAL A 64 15.33 -5.38 -21.66
CA VAL A 64 14.70 -4.05 -21.55
C VAL A 64 13.18 -4.17 -21.47
N ASP A 65 12.57 -5.00 -22.32
CA ASP A 65 11.12 -5.23 -22.31
C ASP A 65 10.67 -5.80 -20.96
N ASN A 66 11.35 -6.84 -20.45
CA ASN A 66 11.09 -7.41 -19.14
C ASN A 66 11.28 -6.39 -18.00
N LEU A 67 12.29 -5.52 -18.09
CA LEU A 67 12.54 -4.48 -17.09
C LEU A 67 11.40 -3.44 -17.09
N MET A 68 10.96 -3.03 -18.27
CA MET A 68 9.87 -2.07 -18.44
C MET A 68 8.54 -2.65 -17.93
N GLU A 69 8.22 -3.90 -18.24
CA GLU A 69 7.04 -4.57 -17.71
C GLU A 69 7.04 -4.65 -16.19
N ASN A 70 8.17 -5.08 -15.60
CA ASN A 70 8.31 -5.13 -14.13
C ASN A 70 8.21 -3.73 -13.50
N MET A 71 8.77 -2.70 -14.14
CA MET A 71 8.69 -1.33 -13.64
C MET A 71 7.25 -0.80 -13.72
N VAL A 72 6.54 -1.05 -14.83
CA VAL A 72 5.13 -0.69 -15.00
C VAL A 72 4.27 -1.39 -13.97
N GLU A 73 4.47 -2.69 -13.74
CA GLU A 73 3.69 -3.44 -12.76
C GLU A 73 3.97 -2.96 -11.32
N ASN A 74 5.24 -2.70 -10.98
CA ASN A 74 5.59 -2.10 -9.69
C ASN A 74 4.98 -0.70 -9.52
N MET A 75 4.97 0.11 -10.57
CA MET A 75 4.36 1.45 -10.54
C MET A 75 2.84 1.37 -10.38
N ARG A 76 2.17 0.48 -11.12
CA ARG A 76 0.73 0.20 -10.96
C ARG A 76 0.40 -0.24 -9.54
N LYS A 77 1.21 -1.14 -8.98
CA LYS A 77 1.08 -1.58 -7.59
C LYS A 77 1.20 -0.40 -6.62
N ARG A 78 2.23 0.44 -6.77
CA ARG A 78 2.40 1.65 -5.94
C ARG A 78 1.25 2.64 -6.08
N ILE A 79 0.77 2.90 -7.29
CA ILE A 79 -0.39 3.78 -7.51
C ILE A 79 -1.62 3.22 -6.80
N ARG A 80 -1.88 1.91 -6.93
CA ARG A 80 -2.99 1.24 -6.25
C ARG A 80 -2.86 1.36 -4.73
N ASP A 81 -1.68 1.08 -4.21
CA ASP A 81 -1.41 1.06 -2.77
C ASP A 81 -1.36 2.46 -2.14
N GLU A 82 -0.80 3.46 -2.83
CA GLU A 82 -0.62 4.82 -2.31
C GLU A 82 -1.82 5.72 -2.62
N CYS A 83 -2.29 5.76 -3.88
CA CYS A 83 -3.39 6.64 -4.28
C CYS A 83 -4.75 6.12 -3.82
N GLY A 84 -4.98 4.80 -3.89
CA GLY A 84 -6.22 4.18 -3.43
C GLY A 84 -6.46 4.47 -1.95
N LYS A 85 -5.44 4.23 -1.11
CA LYS A 85 -5.50 4.48 0.33
C LYS A 85 -5.67 5.96 0.65
N LYS A 86 -4.98 6.86 -0.07
CA LYS A 86 -5.11 8.32 0.17
C LYS A 86 -6.52 8.82 -0.13
N HIS A 87 -7.14 8.37 -1.21
CA HIS A 87 -8.51 8.79 -1.54
C HIS A 87 -9.53 8.26 -0.52
N GLU A 88 -9.47 6.97 -0.17
CA GLU A 88 -10.36 6.39 0.84
C GLU A 88 -10.19 7.06 2.21
N PHE A 89 -8.96 7.38 2.60
CA PHE A 89 -8.68 8.12 3.83
C PHE A 89 -9.31 9.52 3.82
N GLN A 90 -9.23 10.24 2.71
CA GLN A 90 -9.87 11.56 2.59
C GLN A 90 -11.41 11.48 2.63
N VAL A 91 -12.01 10.43 2.07
CA VAL A 91 -13.46 10.20 2.14
C VAL A 91 -13.89 9.84 3.57
N LEU A 92 -13.13 8.98 4.26
CA LEU A 92 -13.35 8.64 5.67
C LEU A 92 -13.25 9.87 6.57
N LYS A 93 -12.18 10.66 6.42
CA LYS A 93 -11.95 11.87 7.23
C LYS A 93 -13.07 12.91 7.05
N ARG A 94 -13.54 13.12 5.81
CA ARG A 94 -14.68 14.01 5.54
C ARG A 94 -15.95 13.50 6.21
N SER A 95 -16.23 12.21 6.08
CA SER A 95 -17.40 11.57 6.70
C SER A 95 -17.36 11.69 8.23
N GLN A 96 -16.20 11.50 8.85
CA GLN A 96 -16.00 11.69 10.29
C GLN A 96 -16.33 13.12 10.72
N ILE A 97 -15.73 14.13 10.06
CA ILE A 97 -15.95 15.55 10.40
C ILE A 97 -17.43 15.92 10.30
N GLU A 98 -18.12 15.43 9.27
CA GLU A 98 -19.56 15.69 9.10
C GLU A 98 -20.40 15.01 10.19
N CYS A 99 -20.08 13.78 10.57
CA CYS A 99 -20.77 13.07 11.65
C CYS A 99 -20.51 13.69 13.03
N GLU A 100 -19.28 14.15 13.31
CA GLU A 100 -18.95 14.91 14.53
C GLU A 100 -19.79 16.18 14.66
N LYS A 101 -19.98 16.92 13.55
CA LYS A 101 -20.85 18.11 13.53
C LYS A 101 -22.31 17.77 13.80
N LEU A 102 -22.81 16.66 13.25
CA LEU A 102 -24.21 16.26 13.39
C LEU A 102 -24.54 15.74 14.79
N LEU A 103 -23.64 14.99 15.40
CA LEU A 103 -23.89 14.32 16.68
C LEU A 103 -23.50 15.17 17.90
N VAL A 104 -22.81 16.31 17.70
CA VAL A 104 -22.30 17.16 18.79
C VAL A 104 -21.40 16.36 19.76
N GLU A 105 -20.64 15.42 19.21
CA GLU A 105 -19.80 14.51 19.98
C GLU A 105 -18.36 15.03 20.08
N PRO A 106 -17.60 14.64 21.14
CA PRO A 106 -16.23 15.06 21.28
C PRO A 106 -15.40 14.58 20.10
N LYS A 107 -14.52 15.46 19.62
CA LYS A 107 -13.47 15.14 18.67
C LYS A 107 -12.69 13.93 19.20
N ASN A 108 -12.30 13.01 18.32
CA ASN A 108 -11.41 11.85 18.57
C ASN A 108 -12.08 10.51 18.95
N LEU A 109 -13.42 10.41 18.93
CA LEU A 109 -14.11 9.13 19.21
C LEU A 109 -13.71 8.02 18.21
N LEU A 110 -13.57 8.37 16.92
CA LEU A 110 -13.11 7.44 15.89
C LEU A 110 -11.65 7.03 16.07
N GLU A 111 -10.79 7.98 16.46
CA GLU A 111 -9.38 7.68 16.74
C GLU A 111 -9.24 6.71 17.92
N ASN A 112 -10.09 6.85 18.94
CA ASN A 112 -10.14 5.90 20.04
C ASN A 112 -10.61 4.51 19.57
N LEU A 113 -11.63 4.46 18.70
CA LEU A 113 -12.15 3.20 18.14
C LEU A 113 -11.05 2.47 17.34
N VAL A 114 -10.43 3.18 16.41
CA VAL A 114 -9.35 2.65 15.58
C VAL A 114 -8.13 2.31 16.44
N GLY A 115 -7.80 3.13 17.43
CA GLY A 115 -6.69 2.94 18.36
C GLY A 115 -6.91 1.82 19.39
N GLY A 116 -8.15 1.36 19.60
CA GLY A 116 -8.47 0.41 20.67
C GLY A 116 -8.33 1.03 22.06
N LYS A 117 -8.46 2.35 22.16
CA LYS A 117 -8.52 3.07 23.42
C LYS A 117 -9.93 2.95 24.00
N ASP A 118 -10.08 3.30 25.27
CA ASP A 118 -11.39 3.41 25.89
C ASP A 118 -12.29 4.33 25.06
N LEU A 119 -13.45 3.80 24.66
CA LEU A 119 -14.44 4.53 23.88
C LEU A 119 -15.35 5.39 24.76
N GLY A 120 -15.30 5.17 26.07
CA GLY A 120 -16.26 5.74 27.01
C GLY A 120 -17.66 5.23 26.70
N ASP A 121 -18.49 6.11 26.16
CA ASP A 121 -19.90 5.81 25.85
C ASP A 121 -20.02 5.01 24.54
N LEU A 122 -20.23 3.70 24.68
CA LEU A 122 -20.41 2.78 23.55
C LEU A 122 -21.64 3.11 22.70
N GLU A 123 -22.69 3.71 23.26
CA GLU A 123 -23.87 4.10 22.49
C GLU A 123 -23.52 5.24 21.52
N LYS A 124 -22.79 6.24 22.01
CA LYS A 124 -22.27 7.35 21.20
C LYS A 124 -21.30 6.87 20.14
N ALA A 125 -20.37 5.98 20.50
CA ALA A 125 -19.45 5.35 19.56
C ALA A 125 -20.19 4.57 18.46
N GLY A 126 -21.27 3.88 18.83
CA GLY A 126 -22.18 3.20 17.90
C GLY A 126 -22.85 4.14 16.91
N LYS A 127 -23.41 5.25 17.41
CA LYS A 127 -24.07 6.26 16.57
C LYS A 127 -23.09 6.92 15.60
N MET A 128 -21.88 7.23 16.06
CA MET A 128 -20.80 7.76 15.21
C MET A 128 -20.40 6.75 14.12
N ALA A 129 -20.13 5.49 14.51
CA ALA A 129 -19.76 4.44 13.58
C ALA A 129 -20.85 4.22 12.53
N LEU A 130 -22.13 4.24 12.93
CA LEU A 130 -23.25 4.10 12.02
C LEU A 130 -23.31 5.27 11.03
N CYS A 131 -23.23 6.51 11.51
CA CYS A 131 -23.24 7.70 10.66
C CYS A 131 -22.13 7.64 9.59
N ILE A 132 -20.92 7.26 10.00
CA ILE A 132 -19.79 7.13 9.08
C ILE A 132 -20.05 6.03 8.05
N ASN A 133 -20.47 4.83 8.49
CA ASN A 133 -20.70 3.71 7.57
C ASN A 133 -21.87 3.95 6.60
N VAL A 134 -22.90 4.68 7.00
CA VAL A 134 -23.99 5.11 6.12
C VAL A 134 -23.48 6.06 5.05
N ARG A 135 -22.68 7.06 5.42
CA ARG A 135 -22.10 8.02 4.47
C ARG A 135 -21.10 7.40 3.49
N LEU A 136 -20.34 6.41 3.95
CA LEU A 136 -19.48 5.61 3.09
C LEU A 136 -20.27 4.67 2.17
N GLY A 137 -21.58 4.48 2.42
CA GLY A 137 -22.44 3.57 1.67
C GLY A 137 -22.21 2.10 2.00
N HIS A 138 -21.58 1.80 3.14
CA HIS A 138 -21.36 0.43 3.62
C HIS A 138 -22.58 -0.12 4.37
N MET A 139 -23.37 0.75 4.98
CA MET A 139 -24.56 0.38 5.74
C MET A 139 -25.76 1.24 5.38
N LYS A 140 -26.96 0.71 5.66
CA LYS A 140 -28.21 1.47 5.73
C LYS A 140 -28.40 2.06 7.13
N GLU A 141 -29.36 2.96 7.29
CA GLU A 141 -29.68 3.59 8.58
C GLU A 141 -30.14 2.59 9.66
N ASP A 142 -30.69 1.44 9.26
CA ASP A 142 -31.07 0.34 10.14
C ASP A 142 -29.90 -0.59 10.53
N GLY A 143 -28.68 -0.28 10.09
CA GLY A 143 -27.47 -1.05 10.35
C GLY A 143 -27.29 -2.30 9.48
N GLU A 144 -28.12 -2.52 8.46
CA GLU A 144 -27.85 -3.55 7.46
C GLU A 144 -26.66 -3.19 6.57
N ILE A 145 -25.81 -4.18 6.28
CA ILE A 145 -24.66 -4.01 5.39
C ILE A 145 -25.10 -4.06 3.93
N ILE A 146 -24.62 -3.11 3.14
CA ILE A 146 -24.85 -3.06 1.69
C ILE A 146 -23.78 -3.92 1.00
N SER A 147 -24.09 -5.20 0.81
CA SER A 147 -23.16 -6.24 0.36
C SER A 147 -22.31 -5.84 -0.86
N ASP A 148 -22.91 -5.25 -1.90
CA ASP A 148 -22.17 -4.91 -3.13
C ASP A 148 -21.11 -3.82 -2.88
N LYS A 149 -21.47 -2.79 -2.10
CA LYS A 149 -20.54 -1.71 -1.75
C LYS A 149 -19.45 -2.21 -0.82
N TYR A 150 -19.83 -3.07 0.12
CA TYR A 150 -18.92 -3.70 1.04
C TYR A 150 -17.89 -4.59 0.33
N LYS A 151 -18.33 -5.42 -0.63
CA LYS A 151 -17.46 -6.25 -1.46
C LYS A 151 -16.42 -5.42 -2.21
N VAL A 152 -16.87 -4.35 -2.87
CA VAL A 152 -15.96 -3.42 -3.59
C VAL A 152 -14.95 -2.77 -2.64
N HIS A 153 -15.35 -2.43 -1.41
CA HIS A 153 -14.43 -1.88 -0.42
C HIS A 153 -13.37 -2.91 0.00
N VAL A 154 -13.77 -4.14 0.33
CA VAL A 154 -12.84 -5.23 0.71
C VAL A 154 -11.86 -5.56 -0.43
N GLU A 155 -12.32 -5.54 -1.69
CA GLU A 155 -11.48 -5.73 -2.87
C GLU A 155 -10.38 -4.67 -3.04
N LYS A 156 -10.60 -3.47 -2.52
CA LYS A 156 -9.59 -2.40 -2.53
C LYS A 156 -8.59 -2.51 -1.39
N LEU A 157 -8.95 -3.17 -0.29
CA LEU A 157 -8.12 -3.27 0.91
C LEU A 157 -7.09 -4.40 0.83
N THR A 158 -7.39 -5.49 0.13
CA THR A 158 -6.46 -6.60 -0.07
C THR A 158 -6.57 -7.26 -1.44
N ALA A 159 -5.41 -7.56 -2.02
CA ALA A 159 -5.29 -8.30 -3.27
C ALA A 159 -5.40 -9.83 -3.06
N ASP A 160 -5.29 -10.33 -1.82
CA ASP A 160 -5.38 -11.75 -1.52
C ASP A 160 -6.84 -12.23 -1.52
N GLU A 161 -7.15 -13.24 -2.34
CA GLU A 161 -8.52 -13.73 -2.51
C GLU A 161 -9.07 -14.46 -1.28
N ASN A 162 -8.22 -15.21 -0.57
CA ASN A 162 -8.62 -15.96 0.61
C ASN A 162 -8.92 -15.01 1.77
N GLU A 163 -8.09 -13.96 1.95
CA GLU A 163 -8.34 -12.89 2.91
C GLU A 163 -9.65 -12.16 2.59
N ARG A 164 -9.89 -11.78 1.32
CA ARG A 164 -11.16 -11.15 0.92
C ARG A 164 -12.35 -12.00 1.29
N LYS A 165 -12.31 -13.29 0.96
CA LYS A 165 -13.40 -14.22 1.23
C LYS A 165 -13.67 -14.34 2.74
N ALA A 166 -12.61 -14.47 3.54
CA ALA A 166 -12.71 -14.56 4.99
C ALA A 166 -13.32 -13.28 5.60
N ILE A 167 -12.89 -12.10 5.13
CA ILE A 167 -13.44 -10.81 5.58
C ILE A 167 -14.92 -10.70 5.21
N LEU A 168 -15.28 -11.02 3.96
CA LEU A 168 -16.67 -10.94 3.49
C LEU A 168 -17.60 -11.86 4.29
N GLU A 169 -17.14 -13.07 4.58
CA GLU A 169 -17.89 -14.04 5.37
C GLU A 169 -18.06 -13.59 6.83
N GLN A 170 -16.98 -13.14 7.47
CA GLN A 170 -16.99 -12.81 8.90
C GLN A 170 -17.61 -11.46 9.22
N CYS A 171 -17.46 -10.47 8.35
CA CYS A 171 -17.83 -9.08 8.64
C CYS A 171 -18.95 -8.56 7.72
N GLY A 172 -19.35 -9.31 6.68
CA GLY A 172 -20.35 -8.90 5.69
C GLY A 172 -21.81 -9.09 6.10
N HIS A 173 -22.07 -9.43 7.36
CA HIS A 173 -23.42 -9.59 7.89
C HIS A 173 -23.67 -8.67 9.08
N LYS A 174 -24.93 -8.26 9.27
CA LYS A 174 -25.35 -7.45 10.40
C LYS A 174 -25.16 -8.24 11.70
N ASN A 175 -24.46 -7.67 12.66
CA ASN A 175 -24.25 -8.27 13.98
C ASN A 175 -24.44 -7.23 15.09
N GLY A 176 -25.58 -7.24 15.77
CA GLY A 176 -25.91 -6.31 16.85
C GLY A 176 -27.42 -6.22 17.06
N LYS A 177 -27.86 -5.83 18.26
CA LYS A 177 -29.29 -5.75 18.60
C LYS A 177 -29.95 -4.49 18.03
N ASN A 178 -29.16 -3.46 17.73
CA ASN A 178 -29.60 -2.21 17.16
C ASN A 178 -28.58 -1.69 16.11
N PRO A 179 -28.94 -0.67 15.31
CA PRO A 179 -28.07 -0.16 14.24
C PRO A 179 -26.70 0.33 14.72
N ALA A 180 -26.65 0.98 15.89
CA ALA A 180 -25.43 1.53 16.47
C ALA A 180 -24.45 0.42 16.89
N GLU A 181 -24.96 -0.64 17.54
CA GLU A 181 -24.17 -1.83 17.90
C GLU A 181 -23.68 -2.58 16.65
N ALA A 182 -24.53 -2.69 15.63
CA ALA A 182 -24.15 -3.31 14.35
C ALA A 182 -22.98 -2.60 13.67
N ALA A 183 -23.00 -1.26 13.65
CA ALA A 183 -21.92 -0.47 13.07
C ALA A 183 -20.59 -0.59 13.85
N LEU A 184 -20.65 -0.63 15.18
CA LEU A 184 -19.47 -0.86 16.02
C LEU A 184 -18.87 -2.25 15.79
N ASN A 185 -19.70 -3.28 15.83
CA ASN A 185 -19.27 -4.67 15.63
C ASN A 185 -18.64 -4.87 14.25
N TYR A 186 -19.21 -4.23 13.22
CA TYR A 186 -18.58 -4.17 11.90
C TYR A 186 -17.19 -3.52 11.94
N GLY A 187 -17.07 -2.34 12.57
CA GLY A 187 -15.78 -1.65 12.71
C GLY A 187 -14.73 -2.51 13.41
N TYR A 188 -15.09 -3.21 14.49
CA TYR A 188 -14.22 -4.14 15.18
C TYR A 188 -13.84 -5.35 14.31
N CYS A 189 -14.80 -5.91 13.59
CA CYS A 189 -14.56 -7.05 12.70
C CYS A 189 -13.56 -6.68 11.59
N MET A 190 -13.74 -5.52 10.96
CA MET A 190 -12.83 -5.01 9.95
C MET A 190 -11.43 -4.79 10.51
N LYS A 191 -11.31 -4.14 11.69
CA LYS A 191 -10.02 -3.94 12.35
C LYS A 191 -9.30 -5.25 12.67
N LYS A 192 -10.04 -6.26 13.14
CA LYS A 192 -9.49 -7.59 13.47
C LYS A 192 -8.94 -8.31 12.24
N ASN A 193 -9.65 -8.23 11.11
CA ASN A 193 -9.30 -8.96 9.89
C ASN A 193 -8.40 -8.18 8.92
N LEU A 194 -8.22 -6.87 9.14
CA LEU A 194 -7.31 -6.03 8.35
C LEU A 194 -6.25 -5.36 9.25
N PRO A 195 -5.37 -6.13 9.90
CA PRO A 195 -4.35 -5.58 10.80
C PRO A 195 -3.30 -4.72 10.07
N THR A 196 -3.23 -4.81 8.73
CA THR A 196 -2.41 -3.96 7.87
C THR A 196 -2.96 -2.54 7.70
N LEU A 197 -4.23 -2.31 8.08
CA LEU A 197 -4.65 -1.03 8.64
C LEU A 197 -4.00 -0.87 10.02
N LYS A 198 -2.67 -0.99 10.10
CA LYS A 198 -1.92 -0.27 11.13
C LYS A 198 -2.48 1.13 11.09
N PRO A 199 -2.73 1.79 12.23
CA PRO A 199 -3.08 3.20 12.20
C PRO A 199 -2.03 3.83 11.30
N ILE A 200 -2.41 4.19 10.07
CA ILE A 200 -1.72 5.20 9.30
C ILE A 200 -1.68 6.26 10.34
N HIS A 201 -0.50 6.50 10.93
CA HIS A 201 -0.38 7.37 12.08
C HIS A 201 -1.26 8.55 11.72
N PHE A 202 -2.33 8.76 12.49
CA PHE A 202 -3.17 9.94 12.36
C PHE A 202 -2.32 11.11 12.89
N GLN A 203 -1.09 11.24 12.39
CA GLN A 203 -0.43 12.50 12.17
C GLN A 203 -1.33 13.19 11.14
N LEU A 204 -2.41 13.76 11.67
CA LEU A 204 -2.83 15.08 11.26
C LEU A 204 -1.55 15.92 11.35
N ASP A 205 -0.75 15.95 10.28
CA ASP A 205 0.22 17.02 10.16
C ASP A 205 -0.59 18.30 10.31
N ASP A 206 -0.18 19.14 11.26
CA ASP A 206 -0.75 20.45 11.58
C ASP A 206 -0.65 21.46 10.39
N THR A 207 -0.46 20.97 9.17
CA THR A 207 -0.26 21.76 7.95
C THR A 207 -1.55 22.29 7.32
N ILE A 208 -2.73 22.07 7.91
CA ILE A 208 -3.92 22.86 7.60
C ILE A 208 -4.04 24.00 8.62
N SER A 209 -3.02 24.88 8.64
CA SER A 209 -3.07 26.22 9.22
C SER A 209 -2.88 27.29 8.13
N LEU A 210 -3.35 27.02 6.92
CA LEU A 210 -3.42 27.99 5.84
C LEU A 210 -4.79 27.91 5.17
N LEU A 211 -5.75 28.60 5.76
CA LEU A 211 -6.77 29.44 5.11
C LEU A 211 -7.48 30.27 6.19
#